data_AF-A0A3C0QNA1-F1
#
_entry.id   AF-A0A3C0QNA1-F1
#
_cell.length_a   1.000
_cell.length_b   1.000
_cell.length_c   1.000
_cell.angle_alpha   90.00
_cell.angle_beta   90.00
_cell.angle_gamma   90.00
#
_symmetry.space_group_name_H-M   'P 1'
#
loop_
_entity.id
_entity.type
_entity.pdbx_description
1 polymer ?
#
loop_
_entity_poly.entity_id
_entity_poly.type
_entity_poly.pdbx_seq_one_letter_code
_entity_poly.pdbx_strand_id
1 'polypeptide(L)'
;MMVIILTAIVAVAYAISYFYGKFGSFTVRIDKYDMVRQGLALSETPDYEIANARLDADIVNDMTNISGEDLPPNIDMINGAHNGESYIAYTFYLINSGDDTLTYTGEMSIENVTKGVGEAIRVAVYLNGERTVYGKTKSNGTGKESDCDSEFASSTIVMMTSHEKFEPKAKDKYTVVVWLEGNDPDCTDAIIGGTLKLGMDFRITEST
;
A
#
# COMPACT_ATOMS: atom_id res chain seq x y z
N MET A 1 23.50 40.32 4.75
CA MET A 1 23.88 39.08 4.03
C MET A 1 23.59 37.82 4.86
N MET A 2 24.11 37.70 6.09
CA MET A 2 23.87 36.53 6.95
C MET A 2 22.39 36.28 7.28
N VAL A 3 21.62 37.33 7.58
CA VAL A 3 20.18 37.21 7.85
C VAL A 3 19.41 36.68 6.63
N ILE A 4 19.73 37.16 5.43
CA ILE A 4 19.09 36.71 4.18
C ILE A 4 19.37 35.23 3.92
N ILE A 5 20.62 34.79 4.16
CA ILE A 5 21.02 33.39 4.03
C ILE A 5 20.28 32.52 5.06
N LEU A 6 20.19 32.96 6.31
CA LEU A 6 19.48 32.24 7.36
C LEU A 6 17.97 32.11 7.04
N THR A 7 17.33 33.19 6.60
CA THR A 7 15.92 33.17 6.20
C THR A 7 15.68 32.24 5.01
N ALA A 8 16.59 32.23 4.02
CA ALA A 8 16.50 31.33 2.88
C ALA A 8 16.62 29.84 3.30
N ILE A 9 17.55 29.52 4.21
CA ILE A 9 17.72 28.15 4.73
C ILE A 9 16.46 27.70 5.48
N VAL A 10 15.89 28.55 6.33
CA VAL A 10 14.65 28.24 7.07
C VAL A 10 13.47 28.06 6.12
N ALA A 11 13.35 28.90 5.08
CA ALA A 11 12.30 28.77 4.08
C ALA A 11 12.41 27.47 3.27
N VAL A 12 13.63 27.08 2.89
CA VAL A 12 13.89 25.80 2.21
C VAL A 12 13.59 24.61 3.12
N ALA A 13 14.04 24.65 4.38
CA ALA A 13 13.74 23.60 5.36
C ALA A 13 12.23 23.46 5.61
N TYR A 14 11.52 24.59 5.73
CA TYR A 14 10.06 24.60 5.86
C TYR A 14 9.37 24.04 4.61
N ALA A 15 9.82 24.43 3.41
CA ALA A 15 9.29 23.89 2.17
C ALA A 15 9.50 22.37 2.09
N ILE A 16 10.71 21.88 2.37
CA ILE A 16 11.01 20.44 2.42
C ILE A 16 10.10 19.73 3.41
N SER A 17 9.98 20.23 4.64
CA SER A 17 9.11 19.65 5.68
C SER A 17 7.64 19.65 5.27
N TYR A 18 7.17 20.71 4.62
CA TYR A 18 5.79 20.86 4.16
C TYR A 18 5.46 19.86 3.04
N PHE A 19 6.40 19.59 2.13
CA PHE A 19 6.23 18.57 1.09
C PHE A 19 6.47 17.14 1.60
N TYR A 20 7.25 16.96 2.66
CA TYR A 20 7.49 15.65 3.26
C TYR A 20 6.20 15.03 3.80
N GLY A 21 5.32 15.84 4.39
CA GLY A 21 4.01 15.42 4.87
C GLY A 21 2.93 15.29 3.79
N LYS A 22 3.27 15.34 2.50
CA LYS A 22 2.32 15.16 1.38
C LYS A 22 2.49 13.85 0.61
N PHE A 23 3.47 13.03 0.97
CA PHE A 23 3.57 11.70 0.38
C PHE A 23 2.54 10.78 1.05
N GLY A 24 1.66 10.20 0.23
CA GLY A 24 0.56 9.34 0.67
C GLY A 24 1.00 8.20 1.60
N SER A 25 0.06 7.73 2.42
CA SER A 25 0.29 6.62 3.37
C SER A 25 0.55 5.28 2.64
N PHE A 26 0.01 5.16 1.43
CA PHE A 26 0.19 4.04 0.53
C PHE A 26 0.35 4.54 -0.92
N THR A 27 1.32 4.00 -1.65
CA THR A 27 1.53 4.32 -3.06
C THR A 27 1.53 3.06 -3.91
N VAL A 28 0.82 3.08 -5.04
CA VAL A 28 0.88 2.04 -6.08
C VAL A 28 1.65 2.55 -7.29
N ARG A 29 2.54 1.74 -7.86
CA ARG A 29 3.38 2.10 -9.01
C ARG A 29 3.46 0.97 -10.03
N ILE A 30 3.62 1.36 -11.29
CA ILE A 30 4.04 0.48 -12.38
C ILE A 30 5.41 0.94 -12.86
N ASP A 31 6.27 -0.01 -13.27
CA ASP A 31 7.50 0.34 -13.96
C ASP A 31 7.21 1.17 -15.23
N LYS A 32 7.95 2.27 -15.40
CA LYS A 32 7.70 3.23 -16.49
C LYS A 32 7.88 2.59 -17.88
N TYR A 33 8.73 1.58 -18.03
CA TYR A 33 8.90 0.87 -19.29
C TYR A 33 7.65 0.05 -19.63
N ASP A 34 7.07 -0.63 -18.64
CA ASP A 34 5.91 -1.50 -18.78
C ASP A 34 4.66 -0.72 -19.18
N MET A 35 4.45 0.46 -18.59
CA MET A 35 3.34 1.33 -18.97
C MET A 35 3.48 1.86 -20.42
N VAL A 36 4.66 2.38 -20.79
CA VAL A 36 4.83 3.11 -22.07
C VAL A 36 4.88 2.17 -23.27
N ARG A 37 5.32 0.92 -23.10
CA ARG A 37 5.52 -0.01 -24.23
C ARG A 37 4.58 -1.19 -24.27
N GLN A 38 4.09 -1.66 -23.12
CA GLN A 38 3.37 -2.94 -23.01
C GLN A 38 1.96 -2.78 -22.43
N GLY A 39 1.58 -1.55 -22.03
CA GLY A 39 0.20 -1.20 -21.76
C GLY A 39 -0.30 -1.59 -20.38
N LEU A 40 0.55 -1.82 -19.37
CA LEU A 40 0.07 -1.98 -18.01
C LEU A 40 -0.34 -0.60 -17.44
N ALA A 41 -1.56 -0.50 -16.91
CA ALA A 41 -2.13 0.76 -16.40
C ALA A 41 -2.79 0.59 -15.03
N LEU A 42 -2.76 1.67 -14.23
CA LEU A 42 -3.52 1.79 -12.99
C LEU A 42 -4.74 2.68 -13.17
N SER A 43 -5.82 2.33 -12.47
CA SER A 43 -7.03 3.14 -12.34
C SER A 43 -7.68 2.94 -10.98
N GLU A 44 -8.31 3.97 -10.42
CA GLU A 44 -9.17 3.84 -9.24
C GLU A 44 -10.57 3.31 -9.60
N THR A 45 -10.95 3.36 -10.88
CA THR A 45 -12.27 2.94 -11.37
C THR A 45 -12.17 1.82 -12.41
N PRO A 46 -13.18 0.94 -12.50
CA PRO A 46 -13.17 -0.20 -13.41
C PRO A 46 -13.31 0.16 -14.89
N ASP A 47 -13.75 1.38 -15.20
CA ASP A 47 -13.99 1.88 -16.56
C ASP A 47 -12.72 2.50 -17.18
N TYR A 48 -11.74 2.87 -16.34
CA TYR A 48 -10.39 3.31 -16.69
C TYR A 48 -10.30 4.28 -17.89
N GLU A 49 -10.88 5.47 -17.73
CA GLU A 49 -10.79 6.50 -18.79
C GLU A 49 -9.35 7.06 -18.96
N ILE A 50 -8.52 6.92 -17.93
CA ILE A 50 -7.17 7.48 -17.87
C ILE A 50 -6.19 6.42 -17.37
N ALA A 51 -5.14 6.16 -18.15
CA ALA A 51 -4.03 5.30 -17.73
C ALA A 51 -3.09 6.05 -16.78
N ASN A 52 -2.91 5.54 -15.57
CA ASN A 52 -1.97 6.09 -14.59
C ASN A 52 -0.79 5.14 -14.36
N ALA A 53 0.41 5.71 -14.22
CA ALA A 53 1.63 4.96 -13.82
C ALA A 53 1.75 4.81 -12.29
N ARG A 54 1.06 5.69 -11.57
CA ARG A 54 1.19 5.88 -10.14
C ARG A 54 -0.14 6.32 -9.56
N LEU A 55 -0.49 5.73 -8.43
CA LEU A 55 -1.61 6.14 -7.60
C LEU A 55 -1.09 6.39 -6.18
N ASP A 56 -1.63 7.41 -5.52
CA ASP A 56 -1.27 7.79 -4.16
C ASP A 56 -2.53 7.83 -3.31
N ALA A 57 -2.60 7.00 -2.28
CA ALA A 57 -3.67 7.03 -1.31
C ALA A 57 -3.51 8.20 -0.35
N ASP A 58 -4.63 8.72 0.15
CA ASP A 58 -4.64 9.81 1.12
C ASP A 58 -3.90 9.45 2.42
N ILE A 59 -3.38 10.48 3.08
CA ILE A 59 -2.74 10.34 4.38
C ILE A 59 -3.84 10.26 5.45
N VAL A 60 -3.75 9.25 6.31
CA VAL A 60 -4.56 9.15 7.52
C VAL A 60 -3.68 9.54 8.71
N ASN A 61 -4.18 10.45 9.55
CA ASN A 61 -3.49 10.91 10.75
C ASN A 61 -4.20 10.38 11.99
N ASP A 62 -3.47 10.29 13.10
CA ASP A 62 -4.01 10.01 14.43
C ASP A 62 -4.85 8.71 14.52
N MET A 63 -4.48 7.68 13.74
CA MET A 63 -5.13 6.36 13.78
C MET A 63 -4.97 5.72 15.16
N THR A 64 -6.09 5.19 15.70
CA THR A 64 -6.06 4.32 16.88
C THR A 64 -5.98 2.86 16.49
N ASN A 65 -5.65 1.99 17.43
CA ASN A 65 -5.76 0.55 17.23
C ASN A 65 -7.24 0.11 17.17
N ILE A 66 -7.51 -0.93 16.39
CA ILE A 66 -8.82 -1.59 16.23
C ILE A 66 -8.62 -3.10 16.12
N SER A 67 -9.70 -3.88 16.11
CA SER A 67 -9.66 -5.25 15.63
C SER A 67 -9.95 -5.31 14.12
N GLY A 68 -9.34 -6.25 13.41
CA GLY A 68 -9.74 -6.57 12.04
C GLY A 68 -11.23 -6.94 11.88
N GLU A 69 -11.90 -7.34 12.96
CA GLU A 69 -13.36 -7.59 12.99
C GLU A 69 -14.21 -6.31 12.95
N ASP A 70 -13.63 -5.16 13.31
CA ASP A 70 -14.31 -3.86 13.30
C ASP A 70 -14.33 -3.22 11.90
N LEU A 71 -13.64 -3.83 10.92
CA LEU A 71 -13.60 -3.33 9.54
C LEU A 71 -14.98 -3.46 8.87
N PRO A 72 -15.42 -2.45 8.08
CA PRO A 72 -16.68 -2.52 7.36
C PRO A 72 -16.74 -3.73 6.41
N PRO A 73 -17.86 -4.46 6.35
CA PRO A 73 -17.97 -5.67 5.52
C PRO A 73 -17.93 -5.37 4.01
N ASN A 74 -18.18 -4.13 3.61
CA ASN A 74 -18.16 -3.67 2.23
C ASN A 74 -16.84 -3.00 1.84
N ILE A 75 -15.77 -3.17 2.62
CA ILE A 75 -14.50 -2.45 2.40
C ILE A 75 -13.91 -2.73 1.03
N ASP A 76 -14.01 -3.95 0.49
CA ASP A 76 -13.52 -4.21 -0.88
C ASP A 76 -14.40 -3.58 -1.97
N MET A 77 -15.64 -3.19 -1.66
CA MET A 77 -16.64 -2.80 -2.66
C MET A 77 -16.60 -1.32 -3.05
N ILE A 78 -15.68 -0.54 -2.48
CA ILE A 78 -15.58 0.91 -2.69
C ILE A 78 -14.33 1.21 -3.51
N ASN A 79 -14.46 2.00 -4.57
CA ASN A 79 -13.36 2.38 -5.45
C ASN A 79 -12.51 3.52 -4.85
N GLY A 80 -11.22 3.56 -5.19
CA GLY A 80 -10.30 4.62 -4.76
C GLY A 80 -10.06 4.63 -3.25
N ALA A 81 -9.75 5.80 -2.71
CA ALA A 81 -9.55 6.00 -1.27
C ALA A 81 -10.87 5.99 -0.50
N HIS A 82 -10.94 5.19 0.56
CA HIS A 82 -12.10 5.06 1.44
C HIS A 82 -11.67 4.67 2.86
N ASN A 83 -10.64 5.36 3.33
CA ASN A 83 -10.10 5.24 4.68
C ASN A 83 -11.19 5.44 5.74
N GLY A 84 -11.06 4.74 6.86
CA GLY A 84 -11.81 5.03 8.08
C GLY A 84 -10.99 5.91 9.01
N GLU A 85 -11.51 6.14 10.23
CA GLU A 85 -10.78 6.89 11.26
C GLU A 85 -9.51 6.14 11.71
N SER A 86 -9.57 4.80 11.74
CA SER A 86 -8.52 3.95 12.32
C SER A 86 -8.00 2.87 11.37
N TYR A 87 -8.28 2.99 10.07
CA TYR A 87 -7.71 2.13 9.03
C TYR A 87 -7.50 2.91 7.73
N ILE A 88 -6.49 2.50 6.96
CA ILE A 88 -6.30 2.92 5.57
C ILE A 88 -6.97 1.89 4.68
N ALA A 89 -7.71 2.32 3.66
CA ALA A 89 -8.30 1.44 2.67
C ALA A 89 -8.27 2.08 1.28
N TYR A 90 -7.75 1.33 0.32
CA TYR A 90 -7.54 1.82 -1.03
C TYR A 90 -7.80 0.73 -2.05
N THR A 91 -8.74 0.99 -2.97
CA THR A 91 -9.09 0.07 -4.05
C THR A 91 -8.67 0.64 -5.39
N PHE A 92 -7.98 -0.19 -6.17
CA PHE A 92 -7.50 0.15 -7.49
C PHE A 92 -7.55 -1.06 -8.41
N TYR A 93 -7.35 -0.78 -9.69
CA TYR A 93 -7.38 -1.75 -10.77
C TYR A 93 -6.03 -1.72 -11.47
N LEU A 94 -5.41 -2.89 -11.58
CA LEU A 94 -4.33 -3.14 -12.51
C LEU A 94 -4.94 -3.66 -13.81
N ILE A 95 -4.63 -3.02 -14.93
CA ILE A 95 -5.31 -3.27 -16.20
C ILE A 95 -4.27 -3.52 -17.28
N ASN A 96 -4.46 -4.56 -18.08
CA ASN A 96 -3.76 -4.70 -19.34
C ASN A 96 -4.47 -3.84 -20.39
N SER A 97 -3.99 -2.61 -20.59
CA SER A 97 -4.45 -1.70 -21.63
C SER A 97 -3.73 -1.88 -22.97
N GLY A 98 -2.78 -2.83 -23.05
CA GLY A 98 -2.08 -3.19 -24.28
C GLY A 98 -2.88 -4.18 -25.14
N ASP A 99 -2.27 -4.56 -26.26
CA ASP A 99 -2.86 -5.51 -27.23
C ASP A 99 -2.33 -6.95 -27.05
N ASP A 100 -1.25 -7.13 -26.30
CA ASP A 100 -0.57 -8.41 -26.10
C ASP A 100 -0.93 -9.03 -24.74
N THR A 101 -0.81 -10.36 -24.65
CA THR A 101 -0.96 -11.05 -23.38
C THR A 101 0.35 -10.98 -22.61
N LEU A 102 0.27 -10.69 -21.31
CA LEU A 102 1.46 -10.48 -20.48
C LEU A 102 1.40 -11.27 -19.17
N THR A 103 2.54 -11.38 -18.51
CA THR A 103 2.65 -11.85 -17.13
C THR A 103 3.17 -10.70 -16.29
N TYR A 104 2.49 -10.37 -15.19
CA TYR A 104 2.97 -9.38 -14.25
C TYR A 104 3.30 -10.00 -12.89
N THR A 105 4.18 -9.32 -12.16
CA THR A 105 4.42 -9.56 -10.73
C THR A 105 4.15 -8.27 -9.96
N GLY A 106 3.63 -8.42 -8.74
CA GLY A 106 3.42 -7.34 -7.79
C GLY A 106 4.19 -7.61 -6.50
N GLU A 107 4.77 -6.57 -5.92
CA GLU A 107 5.47 -6.62 -4.63
C GLU A 107 4.95 -5.51 -3.73
N MET A 108 4.48 -5.85 -2.53
CA MET A 108 4.11 -4.88 -1.52
C MET A 108 5.19 -4.79 -0.44
N SER A 109 5.64 -3.57 -0.14
CA SER A 109 6.74 -3.32 0.77
C SER A 109 6.48 -2.19 1.77
N ILE A 110 7.19 -2.23 2.89
CA ILE A 110 7.26 -1.16 3.89
C ILE A 110 8.38 -0.20 3.46
N GLU A 111 7.99 0.97 2.96
CA GLU A 111 8.92 2.01 2.51
C GLU A 111 9.49 2.82 3.67
N ASN A 112 8.66 3.05 4.69
CA ASN A 112 9.07 3.76 5.89
C ASN A 112 8.29 3.25 7.10
N VAL A 113 8.99 3.07 8.21
CA VAL A 113 8.37 2.75 9.49
C VAL A 113 9.16 3.42 10.60
N THR A 114 8.46 3.97 11.58
CA THR A 114 9.07 4.52 12.78
C THR A 114 8.40 3.96 14.03
N LYS A 115 9.13 4.00 15.16
CA LYS A 115 8.66 3.54 16.48
C LYS A 115 8.11 2.11 16.54
N GLY A 116 8.47 1.26 15.58
CA GLY A 116 8.02 -0.14 15.57
C GLY A 116 6.55 -0.34 15.24
N VAL A 117 5.85 0.66 14.67
CA VAL A 117 4.43 0.51 14.25
C VAL A 117 4.23 -0.71 13.36
N GLY A 118 5.21 -1.03 12.51
CA GLY A 118 5.17 -2.18 11.62
C GLY A 118 5.16 -3.55 12.30
N GLU A 119 5.41 -3.65 13.61
CA GLU A 119 5.27 -4.91 14.36
C GLU A 119 3.81 -5.27 14.62
N ALA A 120 2.97 -4.27 14.89
CA ALA A 120 1.57 -4.47 15.29
C ALA A 120 0.55 -4.21 14.17
N ILE A 121 1.01 -3.93 12.95
CA ILE A 121 0.09 -3.73 11.82
C ILE A 121 -0.42 -5.05 11.26
N ARG A 122 -1.56 -4.96 10.61
CA ARG A 122 -2.06 -5.96 9.68
C ARG A 122 -2.27 -5.31 8.33
N VAL A 123 -2.05 -6.11 7.29
CA VAL A 123 -2.33 -5.72 5.91
C VAL A 123 -3.22 -6.76 5.30
N ALA A 124 -4.48 -6.42 5.03
CA ALA A 124 -5.36 -7.27 4.23
C ALA A 124 -5.25 -6.85 2.76
N VAL A 125 -5.01 -7.83 1.89
CA VAL A 125 -5.09 -7.64 0.44
C VAL A 125 -6.24 -8.47 -0.09
N TYR A 126 -7.16 -7.80 -0.78
CA TYR A 126 -8.20 -8.43 -1.57
C TYR A 126 -7.74 -8.42 -3.02
N LEU A 127 -7.59 -9.59 -3.63
CA LEU A 127 -7.35 -9.73 -5.06
C LEU A 127 -8.60 -10.36 -5.68
N ASN A 128 -9.31 -9.59 -6.52
CA ASN A 128 -10.54 -10.04 -7.17
C ASN A 128 -11.60 -10.59 -6.18
N GLY A 129 -11.64 -10.03 -4.97
CA GLY A 129 -12.56 -10.44 -3.90
C GLY A 129 -12.02 -11.53 -2.97
N GLU A 130 -10.88 -12.15 -3.30
CA GLU A 130 -10.22 -13.10 -2.40
C GLU A 130 -9.32 -12.36 -1.40
N ARG A 131 -9.67 -12.47 -0.12
CA ARG A 131 -8.99 -11.79 0.98
C ARG A 131 -7.85 -12.64 1.54
N THR A 132 -6.71 -12.02 1.79
CA THR A 132 -5.61 -12.59 2.61
C THR A 132 -5.10 -11.54 3.60
N VAL A 133 -5.01 -11.89 4.87
CA VAL A 133 -4.43 -11.05 5.94
C VAL A 133 -2.98 -11.42 6.19
N TYR A 134 -2.11 -10.42 6.13
CA TYR A 134 -0.70 -10.51 6.42
C TYR A 134 -0.37 -9.79 7.72
N GLY A 135 0.53 -10.38 8.51
CA GLY A 135 1.17 -9.74 9.66
C GLY A 135 2.61 -10.21 9.79
N LYS A 136 3.42 -9.53 10.60
CA LYS A 136 4.78 -10.02 10.87
C LYS A 136 4.76 -11.34 11.63
N THR A 137 5.86 -12.08 11.51
CA THR A 137 6.16 -13.17 12.44
C THR A 137 6.16 -12.60 13.85
N LYS A 138 5.53 -13.31 14.78
CA LYS A 138 5.55 -12.99 16.21
C LYS A 138 6.95 -12.67 16.67
N SER A 139 7.09 -11.69 17.55
CA SER A 139 8.38 -11.32 18.15
C SER A 139 9.03 -12.46 18.96
N ASN A 140 8.26 -13.49 19.37
CA ASN A 140 8.79 -14.73 19.96
C ASN A 140 9.23 -15.81 18.95
N GLY A 141 9.09 -15.56 17.64
CA GLY A 141 9.49 -16.46 16.55
C GLY A 141 8.55 -17.66 16.31
N THR A 142 7.36 -17.70 16.91
CA THR A 142 6.44 -18.85 16.82
C THR A 142 5.51 -18.84 15.60
N GLY A 143 5.87 -18.07 14.57
CA GLY A 143 5.10 -17.95 13.33
C GLY A 143 4.11 -16.78 13.35
N LYS A 144 3.06 -16.86 12.52
CA LYS A 144 2.03 -15.83 12.39
C LYS A 144 1.14 -15.66 13.63
N GLU A 145 0.56 -14.48 13.74
CA GLU A 145 -0.58 -14.22 14.62
C GLU A 145 -1.84 -14.98 14.18
N SER A 146 -2.73 -15.28 15.14
CA SER A 146 -3.88 -16.16 14.89
C SER A 146 -4.92 -15.54 13.97
N ASP A 147 -4.96 -14.21 13.91
CA ASP A 147 -5.82 -13.38 13.06
C ASP A 147 -5.23 -13.13 11.66
N CYS A 148 -4.00 -13.58 11.39
CA CYS A 148 -3.36 -13.53 10.08
C CYS A 148 -3.61 -14.81 9.29
N ASP A 149 -3.69 -14.73 7.96
CA ASP A 149 -3.65 -15.88 7.07
C ASP A 149 -2.20 -16.27 6.73
N SER A 150 -1.32 -15.27 6.57
CA SER A 150 0.09 -15.44 6.21
C SER A 150 1.00 -14.50 6.99
N GLU A 151 2.28 -14.86 7.06
CA GLU A 151 3.34 -13.96 7.52
C GLU A 151 3.73 -12.99 6.40
N PHE A 152 4.36 -11.87 6.78
CA PHE A 152 5.09 -11.03 5.84
C PHE A 152 6.19 -11.85 5.19
N ALA A 153 6.39 -11.67 3.89
CA ALA A 153 7.43 -12.37 3.14
C ALA A 153 8.85 -12.07 3.67
N SER A 154 9.06 -10.88 4.24
CA SER A 154 10.28 -10.53 4.99
C SER A 154 10.04 -9.37 5.95
N SER A 155 11.10 -8.83 6.57
CA SER A 155 11.00 -7.68 7.47
C SER A 155 10.49 -6.40 6.80
N THR A 156 10.66 -6.27 5.48
CA THR A 156 10.25 -5.10 4.69
C THR A 156 9.32 -5.43 3.53
N ILE A 157 9.09 -6.71 3.22
CA ILE A 157 8.19 -7.14 2.15
C ILE A 157 6.97 -7.80 2.79
N VAL A 158 5.80 -7.22 2.55
CA VAL A 158 4.52 -7.74 3.03
C VAL A 158 4.15 -8.98 2.24
N MET A 159 4.05 -8.86 0.91
CA MET A 159 3.68 -9.96 0.04
C MET A 159 4.23 -9.78 -1.39
N MET A 160 4.25 -10.88 -2.13
CA MET A 160 4.48 -10.90 -3.57
C MET A 160 3.33 -11.65 -4.24
N THR A 161 2.96 -11.22 -5.44
CA THR A 161 1.91 -11.84 -6.26
C THR A 161 2.34 -11.90 -7.73
N SER A 162 1.70 -12.78 -8.50
CA SER A 162 1.92 -12.90 -9.94
C SER A 162 0.64 -13.33 -10.64
N HIS A 163 0.41 -12.82 -11.85
CA HIS A 163 -0.66 -13.29 -12.72
C HIS A 163 -0.08 -13.54 -14.12
N GLU A 164 -0.09 -14.81 -14.51
CA GLU A 164 0.28 -15.24 -15.86
C GLU A 164 -0.89 -15.11 -16.83
N LYS A 165 -0.57 -14.87 -18.12
CA LYS A 165 -1.58 -14.80 -19.19
C LYS A 165 -2.66 -13.75 -18.94
N PHE A 166 -2.25 -12.59 -18.43
CA PHE A 166 -3.11 -11.45 -18.21
C PHE A 166 -3.52 -10.85 -19.57
N GLU A 167 -4.71 -11.23 -20.03
CA GLU A 167 -5.21 -10.92 -21.37
C GLU A 167 -5.45 -9.42 -21.60
N PRO A 168 -5.42 -8.94 -22.86
CA PRO A 168 -5.81 -7.58 -23.20
C PRO A 168 -7.19 -7.21 -22.62
N LYS A 169 -7.27 -6.04 -22.00
CA LYS A 169 -8.45 -5.49 -21.29
C LYS A 169 -8.86 -6.25 -20.03
N ALA A 170 -8.13 -7.30 -19.65
CA ALA A 170 -8.31 -7.92 -18.34
C ALA A 170 -7.94 -6.92 -17.24
N LYS A 171 -8.57 -7.10 -16.08
CA LYS A 171 -8.37 -6.27 -14.90
C LYS A 171 -8.32 -7.12 -13.65
N ASP A 172 -7.35 -6.81 -12.81
CA ASP A 172 -7.31 -7.30 -11.44
C ASP A 172 -7.65 -6.16 -10.50
N LYS A 173 -8.67 -6.42 -9.66
CA LYS A 173 -9.10 -5.51 -8.61
C LYS A 173 -8.30 -5.81 -7.35
N TYR A 174 -7.58 -4.82 -6.88
CA TYR A 174 -6.88 -4.84 -5.61
C TYR A 174 -7.61 -3.95 -4.60
N THR A 175 -7.86 -4.45 -3.40
CA THR A 175 -8.16 -3.60 -2.23
C THR A 175 -7.13 -3.85 -1.15
N VAL A 176 -6.46 -2.80 -0.71
CA VAL A 176 -5.44 -2.87 0.34
C VAL A 176 -5.99 -2.17 1.57
N VAL A 177 -6.04 -2.90 2.67
CA VAL A 177 -6.51 -2.39 3.97
C VAL A 177 -5.41 -2.56 4.99
N VAL A 178 -5.11 -1.48 5.71
CA VAL A 178 -4.05 -1.45 6.72
C VAL A 178 -4.62 -0.90 8.00
N TRP A 179 -4.43 -1.62 9.09
CA TRP A 179 -4.83 -1.17 10.43
C TRP A 179 -3.79 -1.57 11.45
N LEU A 180 -3.87 -0.91 12.61
CA LEU A 180 -3.10 -1.26 13.79
C LEU A 180 -3.93 -2.24 14.62
N GLU A 181 -3.47 -3.49 14.76
CA GLU A 181 -4.23 -4.54 15.45
C GLU A 181 -4.07 -4.39 16.97
N GLY A 182 -5.18 -4.06 17.64
CA GLY A 182 -5.18 -3.80 19.07
C GLY A 182 -4.97 -5.03 19.95
N ASN A 183 -5.23 -6.23 19.42
CA ASN A 183 -5.02 -7.48 20.13
C ASN A 183 -3.59 -8.01 20.00
N ASP A 184 -2.75 -7.37 19.17
CA ASP A 184 -1.37 -7.77 18.97
C ASP A 184 -0.55 -7.46 20.23
N PRO A 185 0.22 -8.42 20.79
CA PRO A 185 1.07 -8.19 21.95
C PRO A 185 2.12 -7.07 21.76
N ASP A 186 2.54 -6.83 20.51
CA ASP A 186 3.48 -5.77 20.14
C ASP A 186 2.77 -4.40 19.96
N CYS A 187 1.43 -4.34 20.06
CA CYS A 187 0.64 -3.11 20.12
C CYS A 187 0.76 -2.43 21.51
N THR A 188 1.94 -1.87 21.76
CA THR A 188 2.27 -1.18 23.03
C THR A 188 2.33 0.34 22.87
N ASP A 189 2.31 1.07 23.98
CA ASP A 189 2.43 2.54 23.98
C ASP A 189 3.70 3.07 23.29
N ALA A 190 4.71 2.22 23.09
CA ALA A 190 5.95 2.58 22.40
C ALA A 190 5.72 3.00 20.93
N ILE A 191 4.64 2.52 20.30
CA ILE A 191 4.32 2.81 18.90
C ILE A 191 3.58 4.14 18.70
N ILE A 192 3.11 4.77 19.79
CA ILE A 192 2.32 6.01 19.73
C ILE A 192 3.09 7.14 19.03
N GLY A 193 2.43 7.75 18.04
CA GLY A 193 3.01 8.79 17.20
C GLY A 193 4.15 8.28 16.30
N GLY A 194 4.13 6.98 15.96
CA GLY A 194 4.93 6.41 14.90
C GLY A 194 4.26 6.63 13.54
N THR A 195 4.99 6.30 12.48
CA THR A 195 4.56 6.49 11.10
C THR A 195 4.78 5.21 10.32
N LEU A 196 3.90 4.98 9.34
CA LEU A 196 4.01 3.88 8.40
C LEU A 196 3.80 4.42 6.99
N LYS A 197 4.61 3.95 6.06
CA LYS A 197 4.42 4.15 4.63
C LYS A 197 4.61 2.84 3.90
N LEU A 198 3.64 2.49 3.07
CA LEU A 198 3.64 1.27 2.26
C LEU A 198 3.70 1.60 0.77
N GLY A 199 4.29 0.70 0.00
CA GLY A 199 4.35 0.75 -1.45
C GLY A 199 3.88 -0.55 -2.06
N MET A 200 3.27 -0.49 -3.23
CA MET A 200 3.03 -1.66 -4.08
C MET A 200 3.53 -1.38 -5.49
N ASP A 201 4.48 -2.21 -5.94
CA ASP A 201 5.14 -2.07 -7.23
C ASP A 201 4.75 -3.23 -8.15
N PHE A 202 4.29 -2.90 -9.35
CA PHE A 202 3.97 -3.88 -10.39
C PHE A 202 4.96 -3.78 -11.56
N ARG A 203 5.33 -4.93 -12.09
CA ARG A 203 6.20 -5.06 -13.27
C ARG A 203 5.78 -6.23 -14.15
N ILE A 204 6.01 -6.10 -15.45
CA ILE A 204 5.86 -7.16 -16.43
C ILE A 204 7.13 -8.02 -16.40
N THR A 205 6.95 -9.34 -16.35
CA THR A 205 8.07 -10.29 -16.38
C THR A 205 8.16 -11.04 -17.69
N GLU A 206 7.04 -11.22 -18.39
CA GLU A 206 6.99 -11.84 -19.72
C GLU A 206 5.87 -11.20 -20.55
N SER A 207 6.04 -11.13 -21.88
CA SER A 207 5.04 -10.66 -22.84
C SER A 207 5.11 -11.50 -24.11
N THR A 208 3.97 -11.89 -24.66
CA THR A 208 3.88 -12.72 -25.88
C THR A 208 2.93 -12.15 -26.91
#